data_AF-A0A953XY57-F1
#
_entry.id   AF-A0A953XY57-F1
#
_cell.length_a   1.000
_cell.length_b   1.000
_cell.length_c   1.000
_cell.angle_alpha   90.00
_cell.angle_beta   90.00
_cell.angle_gamma   90.00
#
_symmetry.space_group_name_H-M   'P 1'
#
loop_
_entity.id
_entity.type
_entity.pdbx_description
1 polymer ?
#
loop_
_entity_poly.entity_id
_entity_poly.type
_entity_poly.pdbx_seq_one_letter_code
_entity_poly.pdbx_strand_id
1 'polypeptide(L)'
;MFRRFALGLTLFTLAGLSGCVAQLQHQPNTGLVRELGKDKAEERLRDIMIRARGPQITDAEVQDDAVVYSATGISPWWYTPFQGKAAILFSALARIDLYENARTFLYDAGGAELSAITHQNVEDAREFIDLLLSFQAWWRDGGDEGQGPAKRDEPDEVKTDLMQEDGGSKSAEPEGDEVKKDLMQDD
;
A
#
# COMPACT_ATOMS: atom_id res chain seq x y z
N MET A 1 9.44 54.61 -49.55
CA MET A 1 10.69 54.18 -48.91
C MET A 1 10.37 53.77 -47.46
N PHE A 2 10.43 52.45 -47.21
CA PHE A 2 10.47 51.72 -45.94
C PHE A 2 9.98 52.41 -44.64
N ARG A 3 8.82 51.99 -44.14
CA ARG A 3 8.45 52.14 -42.73
C ARG A 3 7.93 50.82 -42.15
N ARG A 4 8.79 50.20 -41.33
CA ARG A 4 8.48 49.58 -40.02
C ARG A 4 7.59 48.33 -40.02
N PHE A 5 8.13 47.23 -40.54
CA PHE A 5 7.82 45.87 -40.07
C PHE A 5 8.79 45.52 -38.92
N ALA A 6 8.45 45.82 -37.67
CA ALA A 6 9.30 45.51 -36.52
C ALA A 6 8.50 45.34 -35.21
N LEU A 7 7.38 44.64 -35.28
CA LEU A 7 6.53 44.38 -34.11
C LEU A 7 5.79 43.06 -34.32
N GLY A 8 6.48 41.93 -34.11
CA GLY A 8 5.86 40.63 -34.34
C GLY A 8 6.70 39.41 -33.97
N LEU A 9 7.64 39.51 -33.04
CA LEU A 9 8.44 38.33 -32.66
C LEU A 9 9.02 38.39 -31.25
N THR A 10 8.18 38.63 -30.23
CA THR A 10 8.66 38.60 -28.82
C THR A 10 7.56 38.17 -27.86
N LEU A 11 6.85 37.07 -28.15
CA LEU A 11 5.83 36.54 -27.22
C LEU A 11 5.62 35.01 -27.31
N PHE A 12 6.69 34.22 -27.42
CA PHE A 12 6.57 32.74 -27.49
C PHE A 12 7.58 31.95 -26.66
N THR A 13 8.28 32.58 -25.71
CA THR A 13 9.41 31.95 -24.99
C THR A 13 9.17 31.67 -23.51
N LEU A 14 7.92 31.79 -23.00
CA LEU A 14 7.62 31.64 -21.57
C LEU A 14 6.58 30.56 -21.23
N ALA A 15 6.51 29.47 -22.01
CA ALA A 15 5.59 28.34 -21.78
C ALA A 15 6.29 26.99 -21.51
N GLY A 16 7.61 26.97 -21.30
CA GLY A 16 8.42 25.75 -21.44
C GLY A 16 8.97 25.08 -20.18
N LEU A 17 8.61 25.48 -18.96
CA LEU A 17 9.28 24.96 -17.75
C LEU A 17 8.37 24.49 -16.60
N SER A 18 7.05 24.37 -16.81
CA SER A 18 6.25 23.52 -15.93
C SER A 18 6.39 22.09 -16.43
N GLY A 19 7.38 21.36 -15.90
CA GLY A 19 7.53 19.92 -16.14
C GLY A 19 6.33 19.17 -15.55
N CYS A 20 5.22 19.12 -16.28
CA CYS A 20 4.09 18.26 -15.96
C CYS A 20 4.58 16.83 -16.12
N VAL A 21 4.75 16.12 -15.00
CA VAL A 21 5.03 14.67 -15.03
C VAL A 21 3.84 14.00 -15.71
N ALA A 22 4.06 13.41 -16.88
CA ALA A 22 2.97 12.79 -17.62
C ALA A 22 2.63 11.41 -17.03
N GLN A 23 1.36 11.05 -17.08
CA GLN A 23 0.92 9.68 -16.86
C GLN A 23 1.29 8.83 -18.07
N LEU A 24 1.95 7.70 -17.82
CA LEU A 24 2.31 6.72 -18.83
C LEU A 24 1.17 5.72 -19.03
N GLN A 25 0.79 5.51 -20.29
CA GLN A 25 -0.08 4.41 -20.67
C GLN A 25 0.73 3.11 -20.66
N HIS A 26 0.26 2.11 -19.93
CA HIS A 26 0.85 0.78 -19.83
C HIS A 26 -0.24 -0.26 -20.07
N GLN A 27 0.08 -1.31 -20.84
CA GLN A 27 -0.83 -2.44 -21.07
C GLN A 27 -0.34 -3.62 -20.21
N PRO A 28 -1.00 -3.90 -19.07
CA PRO A 28 -0.46 -4.85 -18.11
C PRO A 28 -0.46 -6.30 -18.61
N ASN A 29 0.58 -7.07 -18.27
CA ASN A 29 0.58 -8.53 -18.46
C ASN A 29 -0.04 -9.24 -17.25
N THR A 30 -1.34 -9.54 -17.33
CA THR A 30 -2.05 -10.26 -16.26
C THR A 30 -1.76 -11.77 -16.21
N GLY A 31 -1.00 -12.31 -17.16
CA GLY A 31 -0.64 -13.73 -17.24
C GLY A 31 0.68 -14.10 -16.57
N LEU A 32 1.43 -13.12 -16.07
CA LEU A 32 2.82 -13.28 -15.62
C LEU A 32 3.01 -14.31 -14.50
N VAL A 33 2.10 -14.39 -13.52
CA VAL A 33 2.13 -15.40 -12.45
C VAL A 33 2.01 -16.81 -13.01
N ARG A 34 1.21 -17.03 -14.06
CA ARG A 34 1.08 -18.34 -14.72
C ARG A 34 2.34 -18.69 -15.51
N GLU A 35 2.98 -17.70 -16.12
CA GLU A 35 4.20 -17.88 -16.92
C GLU A 35 5.43 -18.18 -16.04
N LEU A 36 5.58 -17.46 -14.92
CA LEU A 36 6.71 -17.59 -14.01
C LEU A 36 6.52 -18.71 -12.97
N GLY A 37 5.27 -18.99 -12.59
CA GLY A 37 4.91 -19.74 -11.38
C GLY A 37 4.80 -18.82 -10.16
N LYS A 38 3.93 -19.19 -9.20
CA LYS A 38 3.61 -18.40 -7.99
C LYS A 38 4.87 -17.99 -7.24
N ASP A 39 5.69 -18.95 -6.81
CA ASP A 39 6.88 -18.70 -5.98
C ASP A 39 7.86 -17.68 -6.62
N LYS A 40 8.13 -17.81 -7.92
CA LYS A 40 9.02 -16.88 -8.64
C LYS A 40 8.39 -15.50 -8.82
N ALA A 41 7.08 -15.44 -9.05
CA ALA A 41 6.37 -14.18 -9.13
C ALA A 41 6.36 -13.46 -7.77
N GLU A 42 6.23 -14.20 -6.67
CA GLU A 42 6.27 -13.65 -5.31
C GLU A 42 7.65 -13.10 -4.96
N GLU A 43 8.71 -13.87 -5.23
CA GLU A 43 10.09 -13.43 -5.09
C GLU A 43 10.33 -12.16 -5.90
N ARG A 44 9.90 -12.14 -7.17
CA ARG A 44 10.10 -10.99 -8.04
C ARG A 44 9.34 -9.74 -7.56
N LEU A 45 8.10 -9.90 -7.10
CA LEU A 45 7.31 -8.81 -6.56
C LEU A 45 7.97 -8.24 -5.29
N ARG A 46 8.40 -9.11 -4.39
CA ARG A 46 9.13 -8.76 -3.17
C ARG A 46 10.40 -7.96 -3.50
N ASP A 47 11.22 -8.44 -4.42
CA ASP A 47 12.46 -7.79 -4.84
C ASP A 47 12.23 -6.40 -5.43
N ILE A 48 11.17 -6.21 -6.22
CA ILE A 48 10.83 -4.89 -6.77
C ILE A 48 10.37 -3.95 -5.67
N MET A 49 9.53 -4.44 -4.74
CA MET A 49 9.04 -3.62 -3.63
C MET A 49 10.18 -3.17 -2.70
N ILE A 50 11.08 -4.07 -2.31
CA ILE A 50 12.22 -3.72 -1.44
C ILE A 50 13.16 -2.71 -2.11
N ARG A 51 13.26 -2.71 -3.45
CA ARG A 51 14.04 -1.73 -4.22
C ARG A 51 13.33 -0.40 -4.45
N ALA A 52 12.13 -0.19 -3.91
CA ALA A 52 11.42 1.07 -4.03
C ALA A 52 12.22 2.23 -3.41
N ARG A 53 12.20 3.38 -4.10
CA ARG A 53 12.83 4.62 -3.62
C ARG A 53 12.02 5.33 -2.55
N GLY A 54 10.71 5.14 -2.52
CA GLY A 54 9.83 5.89 -1.62
C GLY A 54 8.39 5.35 -1.62
N PRO A 55 7.82 4.99 -0.47
CA PRO A 55 8.49 4.88 0.83
C PRO A 55 9.59 3.81 0.80
N GLN A 56 10.51 3.85 1.76
CA GLN A 56 11.53 2.82 1.88
C GLN A 56 10.89 1.56 2.44
N ILE A 57 10.73 0.55 1.60
CA ILE A 57 10.14 -0.74 2.00
C ILE A 57 11.25 -1.61 2.58
N THR A 58 11.13 -2.00 3.84
CA THR A 58 12.14 -2.80 4.54
C THR A 58 11.86 -4.30 4.45
N ASP A 59 10.59 -4.66 4.25
CA ASP A 59 10.14 -6.04 4.17
C ASP A 59 8.85 -6.10 3.35
N ALA A 60 8.68 -7.16 2.57
CA ALA A 60 7.49 -7.41 1.77
C ALA A 60 7.22 -8.92 1.72
N GLU A 61 5.96 -9.28 1.90
CA GLU A 61 5.47 -10.65 1.89
C GLU A 61 4.20 -10.71 1.04
N VAL A 62 4.21 -11.60 0.06
CA VAL A 62 3.01 -11.90 -0.71
C VAL A 62 2.24 -12.98 0.05
N GLN A 63 0.99 -12.68 0.35
CA GLN A 63 0.01 -13.58 0.94
C GLN A 63 -1.03 -13.91 -0.13
N ASP A 64 -1.95 -14.83 0.16
CA ASP A 64 -2.86 -15.34 -0.87
C ASP A 64 -3.76 -14.26 -1.50
N ASP A 65 -4.22 -13.27 -0.74
CA ASP A 65 -5.13 -12.22 -1.19
C ASP A 65 -4.53 -10.80 -1.15
N ALA A 66 -3.27 -10.67 -0.74
CA ALA A 66 -2.65 -9.39 -0.49
C ALA A 66 -1.12 -9.42 -0.63
N VAL A 67 -0.53 -8.25 -0.83
CA VAL A 67 0.88 -8.04 -0.49
C VAL A 67 1.00 -7.16 0.74
N VAL A 68 1.62 -7.69 1.79
CA VAL A 68 1.85 -7.01 3.07
C VAL A 68 3.29 -6.52 3.08
N TYR A 69 3.50 -5.26 3.46
CA TYR A 69 4.84 -4.69 3.50
C TYR A 69 5.03 -3.75 4.68
N SER A 70 6.27 -3.72 5.17
CA SER A 70 6.72 -2.75 6.18
C SER A 70 7.44 -1.62 5.48
N ALA A 71 7.07 -0.39 5.78
CA ALA A 71 7.65 0.79 5.14
C ALA A 71 8.03 1.84 6.17
N THR A 72 9.13 2.54 5.89
CA THR A 72 9.55 3.75 6.57
C THR A 72 9.59 4.91 5.58
N GLY A 73 9.29 6.11 6.05
CA GLY A 73 9.31 7.29 5.19
C GLY A 73 9.00 8.57 5.95
N ILE A 74 8.83 9.65 5.20
CA ILE A 74 8.40 10.93 5.73
C ILE A 74 7.01 11.21 5.19
N SER A 75 6.05 11.46 6.08
CA SER A 75 4.71 11.80 5.65
C SER A 75 4.70 13.19 4.98
N PRO A 76 4.13 13.36 3.78
CA PRO A 76 4.18 14.62 3.05
C PRO A 76 3.41 15.76 3.75
N TRP A 77 2.42 15.44 4.58
CA TRP A 77 1.57 16.44 5.24
C TRP A 77 2.16 16.99 6.53
N TRP A 78 2.86 16.14 7.29
CA TRP A 78 3.29 16.44 8.66
C TRP A 78 4.81 16.54 8.78
N TYR A 79 5.55 16.17 7.71
CA TYR A 79 7.00 16.02 7.69
C TYR A 79 7.56 15.15 8.83
N THR A 80 6.72 14.27 9.39
CA THR A 80 7.11 13.36 10.45
C THR A 80 7.57 12.03 9.85
N PRO A 81 8.61 11.42 10.43
CA PRO A 81 8.96 10.06 10.08
C PRO A 81 7.80 9.14 10.47
N PHE A 82 7.48 8.20 9.59
CA PHE A 82 6.57 7.11 9.89
C PHE A 82 7.27 5.77 9.68
N GLN A 83 6.87 4.80 10.48
CA GLN A 83 7.17 3.39 10.30
C GLN A 83 5.87 2.64 10.49
N GLY A 84 5.49 1.82 9.52
CA GLY A 84 4.22 1.13 9.58
C GLY A 84 4.18 -0.11 8.72
N LYS A 85 3.17 -0.95 8.96
CA LYS A 85 2.78 -2.04 8.08
C LYS A 85 1.59 -1.60 7.26
N ALA A 86 1.60 -1.93 5.99
CA ALA A 86 0.51 -1.71 5.05
C ALA A 86 0.24 -3.01 4.28
N ALA A 87 -0.96 -3.10 3.73
CA ALA A 87 -1.36 -4.22 2.88
C ALA A 87 -2.07 -3.68 1.65
N ILE A 88 -1.72 -4.21 0.47
CA ILE A 88 -2.46 -3.99 -0.76
C ILE A 88 -3.28 -5.25 -1.01
N LEU A 89 -4.58 -5.18 -0.74
CA LEU A 89 -5.52 -6.27 -1.02
C LEU A 89 -5.76 -6.33 -2.54
N PHE A 90 -5.54 -7.49 -3.16
CA PHE A 90 -5.76 -7.65 -4.60
C PHE A 90 -7.24 -7.44 -4.97
N SER A 91 -8.16 -7.78 -4.08
CA SER A 91 -9.60 -7.57 -4.26
C SER A 91 -10.03 -6.10 -4.20
N ALA A 92 -9.28 -5.25 -3.48
CA ALA A 92 -9.59 -3.82 -3.37
C ALA A 92 -9.04 -3.00 -4.54
N LEU A 93 -8.05 -3.52 -5.26
CA LEU A 93 -7.34 -2.81 -6.33
C LEU A 93 -8.21 -2.64 -7.58
N ALA A 94 -8.54 -1.40 -7.96
CA ALA A 94 -9.38 -1.14 -9.14
C ALA A 94 -8.65 -0.39 -10.26
N ARG A 95 -7.70 0.49 -9.91
CA ARG A 95 -6.92 1.28 -10.87
C ARG A 95 -5.49 1.44 -10.39
N ILE A 96 -4.55 1.41 -11.33
CA ILE A 96 -3.15 1.78 -11.08
C ILE A 96 -2.73 2.80 -12.13
N ASP A 97 -2.26 3.96 -11.67
CA ASP A 97 -1.71 5.01 -12.53
C ASP A 97 -0.18 4.99 -12.43
N LEU A 98 0.50 4.89 -13.58
CA LEU A 98 1.95 4.98 -13.71
C LEU A 98 2.35 6.35 -14.24
N TYR A 99 3.39 6.95 -13.67
CA TYR A 99 3.93 8.24 -14.11
C TYR A 99 5.38 8.13 -14.58
N GLU A 100 5.82 9.09 -15.40
CA GLU A 100 7.19 9.15 -15.96
C GLU A 100 8.30 9.15 -14.91
N ASN A 101 8.02 9.62 -13.69
CA ASN A 101 8.96 9.61 -12.58
C ASN A 101 9.03 8.27 -11.82
N ALA A 102 8.57 7.17 -12.45
CA ALA A 102 8.50 5.84 -11.87
C ALA A 102 7.62 5.75 -10.61
N ARG A 103 6.66 6.67 -10.46
CA ARG A 103 5.69 6.64 -9.36
C ARG A 103 4.42 5.95 -9.82
N THR A 104 3.95 5.01 -9.00
CA THR A 104 2.68 4.31 -9.16
C THR A 104 1.71 4.73 -8.06
N PHE A 105 0.47 5.05 -8.43
CA PHE A 105 -0.63 5.29 -7.50
C PHE A 105 -1.68 4.20 -7.67
N LEU A 106 -2.05 3.57 -6.57
CA LEU A 106 -3.02 2.49 -6.52
C LEU A 106 -4.32 3.04 -5.95
N TYR A 107 -5.44 2.75 -6.58
CA TYR A 107 -6.76 3.22 -6.16
C TYR A 107 -7.75 2.07 -6.03
N ASP A 108 -8.69 2.25 -5.11
CA ASP A 108 -9.85 1.37 -4.99
C ASP A 108 -10.96 1.74 -5.99
N ALA A 109 -12.05 0.98 -5.97
CA ALA A 109 -13.21 1.21 -6.85
C ALA A 109 -13.94 2.54 -6.57
N GLY A 110 -13.79 3.10 -5.36
CA GLY A 110 -14.30 4.41 -4.98
C GLY A 110 -13.40 5.58 -5.40
N GLY A 111 -12.20 5.29 -5.93
CA GLY A 111 -11.19 6.26 -6.29
C GLY A 111 -10.34 6.75 -5.10
N ALA A 112 -10.43 6.11 -3.94
CA ALA A 112 -9.53 6.39 -2.82
C ALA A 112 -8.15 5.80 -3.07
N GLU A 113 -7.09 6.56 -2.75
CA GLU A 113 -5.70 6.09 -2.87
C GLU A 113 -5.43 5.02 -1.80
N LEU A 114 -5.08 3.81 -2.25
CA LEU A 114 -4.67 2.69 -1.38
C LEU A 114 -3.18 2.81 -1.01
N SER A 115 -2.35 3.16 -1.98
CA SER A 115 -0.90 3.28 -1.80
C SER A 115 -0.26 4.08 -2.93
N ALA A 116 0.88 4.71 -2.64
CA ALA A 116 1.74 5.34 -3.63
C ALA A 116 3.19 4.88 -3.43
N ILE A 117 3.80 4.35 -4.49
CA ILE A 117 5.15 3.78 -4.46
C ILE A 117 5.96 4.42 -5.60
N THR A 118 7.15 4.90 -5.29
CA THR A 118 8.13 5.41 -6.24
C THR A 118 9.20 4.35 -6.41
N HIS A 119 9.33 3.81 -7.60
CA HIS A 119 10.26 2.74 -7.94
C HIS A 119 11.63 3.31 -8.35
N GLN A 120 12.63 2.45 -8.48
CA GLN A 120 13.97 2.86 -8.89
C GLN A 120 14.00 3.40 -10.32
N ASN A 121 13.22 2.82 -11.22
CA ASN A 121 13.07 3.20 -12.63
C ASN A 121 11.67 2.80 -13.14
N VAL A 122 11.33 3.21 -14.37
CA VAL A 122 10.01 2.99 -14.96
C VAL A 122 9.78 1.51 -15.30
N GLU A 123 10.83 0.78 -15.65
CA GLU A 123 10.78 -0.65 -15.94
C GLU A 123 10.36 -1.46 -14.71
N ASP A 124 10.97 -1.19 -13.55
CA ASP A 124 10.59 -1.79 -12.26
C ASP A 124 9.13 -1.45 -11.91
N ALA A 125 8.69 -0.20 -12.19
CA ALA A 125 7.30 0.21 -11.96
C ALA A 125 6.30 -0.51 -12.87
N ARG A 126 6.66 -0.78 -14.14
CA ARG A 126 5.83 -1.57 -15.07
C ARG A 126 5.72 -3.03 -14.62
N GLU A 127 6.85 -3.63 -14.27
CA GLU A 127 6.89 -5.02 -13.80
C GLU A 127 6.13 -5.20 -12.49
N PHE A 128 6.20 -4.22 -11.58
CA PHE A 128 5.37 -4.16 -10.38
C PHE A 128 3.87 -4.18 -10.70
N ILE A 129 3.43 -3.38 -11.68
CA ILE A 129 2.04 -3.34 -12.14
C ILE A 129 1.62 -4.68 -12.75
N ASP A 130 2.47 -5.27 -13.60
CA ASP A 130 2.21 -6.55 -14.25
C ASP A 130 2.04 -7.66 -13.21
N LEU A 131 2.94 -7.74 -12.23
CA LEU A 131 2.87 -8.72 -11.15
C LEU A 131 1.62 -8.52 -10.28
N LEU A 132 1.33 -7.29 -9.84
CA LEU A 132 0.14 -7.01 -9.02
C LEU A 132 -1.15 -7.42 -9.72
N LEU A 133 -1.33 -7.01 -10.98
CA LEU A 133 -2.54 -7.32 -11.73
C LEU A 133 -2.59 -8.80 -12.15
N SER A 134 -1.44 -9.45 -12.30
CA SER A 134 -1.39 -10.90 -12.52
C SER A 134 -1.74 -11.69 -11.26
N PHE A 135 -1.29 -11.27 -10.07
CA PHE A 135 -1.75 -11.86 -8.80
C PHE A 135 -3.25 -11.66 -8.58
N GLN A 136 -3.77 -10.47 -8.89
CA GLN A 136 -5.20 -10.20 -8.83
C GLN A 136 -6.00 -11.14 -9.76
N ALA A 137 -5.53 -11.32 -11.00
CA ALA A 137 -6.17 -12.24 -11.94
C ALA A 137 -6.08 -13.70 -11.47
N TRP A 138 -4.91 -14.13 -10.98
CA TRP A 138 -4.68 -15.47 -10.45
C TRP A 138 -5.58 -15.78 -9.25
N TRP A 139 -5.70 -14.84 -8.30
CA TRP A 139 -6.59 -14.97 -7.14
C TRP A 139 -8.06 -15.07 -7.55
N ARG A 140 -8.51 -14.21 -8.48
CA ARG A 140 -9.90 -14.21 -8.97
C ARG A 140 -10.27 -15.52 -9.68
N ASP A 141 -9.30 -16.12 -10.36
CA ASP A 141 -9.49 -17.36 -11.11
C ASP A 141 -9.35 -18.61 -10.21
N GLY A 142 -9.36 -18.45 -8.88
CA GLY A 142 -9.40 -19.55 -7.91
C GLY A 142 -8.04 -20.14 -7.52
N GLY A 143 -6.94 -19.45 -7.86
CA GLY A 143 -5.56 -19.71 -7.44
C GLY A 143 -5.19 -21.18 -7.20
N ASP A 144 -4.59 -21.84 -8.20
CA ASP A 144 -4.13 -23.25 -8.18
C ASP A 144 -4.94 -24.14 -7.23
N GLU A 145 -6.18 -24.47 -7.64
CA GLU A 145 -7.22 -25.16 -6.87
C GLU A 145 -6.75 -26.46 -6.18
N GLY A 146 -6.06 -26.29 -5.06
CA GLY A 146 -5.71 -27.30 -4.06
C GLY A 146 -5.65 -26.71 -2.65
N GLN A 147 -5.59 -25.38 -2.52
CA GLN A 147 -5.74 -24.64 -1.27
C GLN A 147 -6.80 -23.56 -1.48
N GLY A 148 -8.05 -23.99 -1.69
CA GLY A 148 -9.18 -23.13 -1.33
C GLY A 148 -8.96 -22.63 0.10
N PRO A 149 -9.45 -21.41 0.46
CA PRO A 149 -9.19 -20.81 1.77
C PRO A 149 -9.44 -21.91 2.78
N ALA A 150 -8.37 -22.36 3.46
CA ALA A 150 -8.47 -23.41 4.46
C ALA A 150 -9.73 -23.07 5.22
N LYS A 151 -10.78 -23.91 5.09
CA LYS A 151 -12.06 -23.66 5.75
C LYS A 151 -11.64 -23.27 7.13
N ARG A 152 -11.75 -21.97 7.42
CA ARG A 152 -11.14 -21.39 8.61
C ARG A 152 -11.87 -22.14 9.68
N ASP A 153 -11.22 -23.14 10.28
CA ASP A 153 -11.87 -24.17 11.08
C ASP A 153 -12.83 -23.39 11.95
N GLU A 154 -14.10 -23.49 11.61
CA GLU A 154 -15.15 -22.76 12.29
C GLU A 154 -14.94 -23.26 13.71
N PRO A 155 -14.46 -22.43 14.65
CA PRO A 155 -13.95 -22.93 15.91
C PRO A 155 -15.08 -23.75 16.48
N ASP A 156 -14.85 -25.08 16.55
CA ASP A 156 -15.88 -26.08 16.85
C ASP A 156 -16.79 -25.44 17.86
N GLU A 157 -18.06 -25.20 17.47
CA GLU A 157 -19.05 -24.52 18.29
C GLU A 157 -18.77 -24.92 19.71
N VAL A 158 -18.21 -24.00 20.49
CA VAL A 158 -17.96 -24.24 21.90
C VAL A 158 -19.35 -24.43 22.44
N LYS A 159 -19.77 -25.71 22.54
CA LYS A 159 -20.93 -26.14 23.29
C LYS A 159 -20.67 -25.56 24.65
N THR A 160 -21.26 -24.39 24.85
CA THR A 160 -21.43 -23.75 26.11
C THR A 160 -22.44 -24.66 26.77
N ASP A 161 -21.93 -25.77 27.32
CA ASP A 161 -22.62 -26.49 28.35
C ASP A 161 -22.85 -25.45 29.44
N LEU A 162 -24.08 -24.96 29.47
CA LEU A 162 -24.68 -24.23 30.57
C LEU A 162 -24.53 -25.11 31.82
N MET A 163 -23.37 -25.04 32.48
CA MET A 163 -23.33 -25.27 33.90
C MET A 163 -23.76 -23.97 34.57
N GLN A 164 -25.04 -23.96 34.94
CA GLN A 164 -25.54 -23.13 36.03
C GLN A 164 -24.75 -23.47 37.29
N GLU A 165 -23.67 -22.74 37.56
CA GLU A 165 -23.15 -22.61 38.92
C GLU A 165 -23.83 -21.41 39.57
N ASP A 166 -24.92 -21.76 40.25
CA ASP A 166 -25.47 -21.05 41.39
C ASP A 166 -24.37 -20.82 42.46
N GLY A 167 -24.36 -19.63 43.04
CA GLY A 167 -23.80 -19.41 44.37
C GLY A 167 -22.54 -18.55 44.44
N GLY A 168 -22.70 -17.36 45.04
CA GLY A 168 -21.67 -16.86 45.96
C GLY A 168 -21.36 -15.38 45.87
N SER A 169 -22.07 -14.58 46.66
CA SER A 169 -21.63 -13.27 47.15
C SER A 169 -20.16 -13.26 47.57
N LYS A 170 -19.42 -12.19 47.20
CA LYS A 170 -18.70 -11.40 48.20
C LYS A 170 -18.32 -10.02 47.68
N SER A 171 -18.95 -9.01 48.27
CA SER A 171 -18.52 -7.62 48.30
C SER A 171 -17.10 -7.50 48.88
N ALA A 172 -16.26 -6.70 48.23
CA ALA A 172 -15.18 -5.96 48.89
C ALA A 172 -14.77 -4.78 48.00
N GLU A 173 -15.21 -3.60 48.39
CA GLU A 173 -14.56 -2.33 48.02
C GLU A 173 -13.10 -2.35 48.51
N PRO A 174 -12.22 -1.58 47.86
CA PRO A 174 -11.37 -0.71 48.65
C PRO A 174 -11.43 0.73 48.16
N GLU A 175 -11.79 1.59 49.12
CA GLU A 175 -11.40 2.98 49.21
C GLU A 175 -9.87 3.14 49.06
N GLY A 176 -9.48 4.27 48.45
CA GLY A 176 -8.33 5.06 48.86
C GLY A 176 -6.95 4.56 48.43
N ASP A 177 -6.25 5.38 47.65
CA ASP A 177 -5.21 6.19 48.31
C ASP A 177 -4.72 7.34 47.44
N GLU A 178 -4.54 8.47 48.13
CA GLU A 178 -3.91 9.69 47.66
C GLU A 178 -2.45 9.44 47.25
N VAL A 179 -2.03 9.92 46.08
CA VAL A 179 -0.59 10.14 45.80
C VAL A 179 -0.36 11.60 45.40
N LYS A 180 -0.10 12.36 46.47
CA LYS A 180 0.81 13.49 46.66
C LYS A 180 1.36 14.22 45.43
N LYS A 181 1.07 15.52 45.45
CA LYS A 181 1.86 16.62 44.88
C LYS A 181 3.27 16.63 45.49
N ASP A 182 4.29 16.61 44.64
CA ASP A 182 5.61 17.20 44.88
C ASP A 182 5.97 17.83 43.51
N LEU A 183 5.91 19.15 43.29
CA LEU A 183 6.64 20.26 43.91
C LEU A 183 8.16 20.06 43.85
N MET A 184 8.77 20.37 42.70
CA MET A 184 10.13 20.90 42.63
C MET A 184 10.19 21.97 41.53
N GLN A 185 10.17 23.22 41.99
CA GLN A 185 10.82 24.34 41.35
C GLN A 185 12.31 24.21 41.67
N ASP A 186 13.17 24.30 40.67
CA ASP A 186 14.57 24.70 40.84
C ASP A 186 14.92 25.65 39.68
N ASP A 187 15.77 26.61 40.02
CA ASP A 187 15.98 27.95 39.44
C ASP A 187 16.42 28.05 37.97
#